data_AF-A0A6J7LKT7-F1
#
_entry.id   AF-A0A6J7LKT7-F1
#
_cell.length_a   1.000
_cell.length_b   1.000
_cell.length_c   1.000
_cell.angle_alpha   90.00
_cell.angle_beta   90.00
_cell.angle_gamma   90.00
#
_symmetry.space_group_name_H-M   'P 1'
#
loop_
_entity.id
_entity.type
_entity.pdbx_description
1 polymer ?
#
loop_
_entity_poly.entity_id
_entity_poly.type
_entity_poly.pdbx_seq_one_letter_code
_entity_poly.pdbx_strand_id
1 'polypeptide(L)'
;MLDSTDPAAILRTAAQCDPERTIVVAASKSGSTIETRSHLAYFWNRQSVGKNFVAITDPGSDLEALAASRDFRFIAHGVPEIGGRFSALSAFGMVPGALMGLDADDLLCTAEEAADMLGRDVAVEDHLGCQLGALMAVAAQHGRDKLTFLIEEPLAAFGGWVEQLIAESTGKHGVGVLPVVGEPADSPDAEHRLYVVIGDVDLSSFGEDGLPGPSVHLGVEEPQDMGAQVFLWEFATTIAGVVLGINPFDQPDVESAKLAARGILTNRSEAPEETGLQQALGQLRPGDALVIGAFVDPVLEPELQASRLALGRACGVATTLGIGPRFLHSTGQLHKGGPDRMVFVQVVSNDEADVAIPGETFSFGELKHAQADGDLAALRASGKRAFRVSLEELLQAGK
;
A
#
# COMPACT_ATOMS: atom_id res chain seq x y z
N MET A 1 11.51 -7.69 -3.68
CA MET A 1 10.18 -8.04 -3.13
C MET A 1 9.30 -8.51 -4.28
N LEU A 2 8.45 -9.52 -4.06
CA LEU A 2 7.46 -9.96 -5.05
C LEU A 2 6.08 -9.94 -4.39
N ASP A 3 5.26 -9.00 -4.81
CA ASP A 3 3.92 -8.71 -4.28
C ASP A 3 2.86 -8.58 -5.40
N SER A 4 3.23 -8.97 -6.62
CA SER A 4 2.36 -9.02 -7.79
C SER A 4 1.91 -10.45 -8.10
N THR A 5 0.69 -10.62 -8.59
CA THR A 5 0.18 -11.87 -9.19
C THR A 5 0.30 -11.86 -10.71
N ASP A 6 0.88 -10.82 -11.31
CA ASP A 6 1.09 -10.75 -12.76
C ASP A 6 2.09 -11.82 -13.23
N PRO A 7 1.70 -12.72 -14.16
CA PRO A 7 2.54 -13.81 -14.65
C PRO A 7 3.93 -13.36 -15.14
N ALA A 8 4.02 -12.21 -15.81
CA ALA A 8 5.30 -11.72 -16.33
C ALA A 8 6.23 -11.27 -15.19
N ALA A 9 5.68 -10.67 -14.12
CA ALA A 9 6.42 -10.39 -12.90
C ALA A 9 6.95 -11.67 -12.24
N ILE A 10 6.10 -12.70 -12.10
CA ILE A 10 6.52 -14.00 -11.54
C ILE A 10 7.70 -14.58 -12.33
N LEU A 11 7.58 -14.64 -13.66
CA LEU A 11 8.60 -15.20 -14.53
C LEU A 11 9.91 -14.42 -14.49
N ARG A 12 9.86 -13.08 -14.51
CA ARG A 12 11.07 -12.24 -14.41
C ARG A 12 11.77 -12.43 -13.08
N THR A 13 11.05 -12.40 -11.96
CA THR A 13 11.66 -12.66 -10.65
C THR A 13 12.27 -14.05 -10.60
N ALA A 14 11.54 -15.06 -11.07
CA ALA A 14 12.02 -16.44 -11.09
C ALA A 14 13.28 -16.63 -11.94
N ALA A 15 13.43 -15.89 -13.05
CA ALA A 15 14.61 -15.91 -13.90
C ALA A 15 15.85 -15.29 -13.25
N GLN A 16 15.67 -14.38 -12.29
CA GLN A 16 16.75 -13.73 -11.54
C GLN A 16 17.17 -14.53 -10.31
N CYS A 17 16.33 -15.45 -9.83
CA CYS A 17 16.62 -16.30 -8.69
C CYS A 17 17.35 -17.58 -9.11
N ASP A 18 18.63 -17.66 -8.79
CA ASP A 18 19.35 -18.95 -8.74
C ASP A 18 18.88 -19.71 -7.49
N PRO A 19 18.21 -20.86 -7.64
CA PRO A 19 17.73 -21.65 -6.51
C PRO A 19 18.81 -21.91 -5.45
N GLU A 20 20.01 -22.28 -5.86
CA GLU A 20 21.06 -22.67 -4.91
C GLU A 20 21.57 -21.50 -4.07
N ARG A 21 21.36 -20.26 -4.55
CA ARG A 21 21.88 -19.03 -3.96
C ARG A 21 20.81 -18.07 -3.46
N THR A 22 19.54 -18.47 -3.52
CA THR A 22 18.40 -17.63 -3.11
C THR A 22 17.79 -18.14 -1.81
N ILE A 23 17.50 -17.21 -0.88
CA ILE A 23 16.61 -17.46 0.25
C ILE A 23 15.25 -16.85 -0.08
N VAL A 24 14.20 -17.66 0.02
CA VAL A 24 12.81 -17.22 -0.14
C VAL A 24 12.22 -16.94 1.24
N VAL A 25 11.84 -15.69 1.48
CA VAL A 25 11.16 -15.28 2.72
C VAL A 25 9.66 -15.19 2.44
N ALA A 26 8.88 -16.09 3.02
CA ALA A 26 7.43 -16.06 2.95
C ALA A 26 6.86 -15.38 4.20
N ALA A 27 6.19 -14.24 4.02
CA ALA A 27 5.63 -13.46 5.12
C ALA A 27 4.10 -13.39 5.01
N SER A 28 3.40 -13.92 6.01
CA SER A 28 1.93 -13.81 6.12
C SER A 28 1.52 -14.04 7.56
N LYS A 29 0.85 -13.05 8.17
CA LYS A 29 0.33 -13.14 9.55
C LYS A 29 -0.63 -14.31 9.72
N SER A 30 -1.69 -14.38 8.90
CA SER A 30 -2.67 -15.48 8.94
C SER A 30 -2.11 -16.80 8.41
N GLY A 31 -1.01 -16.76 7.67
CA GLY A 31 -0.43 -17.91 6.97
C GLY A 31 -1.26 -18.41 5.77
N SER A 32 -2.35 -17.70 5.43
CA SER A 32 -3.36 -18.12 4.45
C SER A 32 -3.58 -17.11 3.32
N THR A 33 -2.80 -16.02 3.27
CA THR A 33 -2.86 -15.00 2.21
C THR A 33 -2.63 -15.67 0.85
N ILE A 34 -3.61 -15.58 -0.06
CA ILE A 34 -3.62 -16.36 -1.30
C ILE A 34 -2.39 -16.05 -2.17
N GLU A 35 -2.02 -14.78 -2.28
CA GLU A 35 -0.87 -14.31 -3.04
C GLU A 35 0.43 -14.94 -2.50
N THR A 36 0.68 -14.80 -1.19
CA THR A 36 1.85 -15.38 -0.53
C THR A 36 1.90 -16.91 -0.68
N ARG A 37 0.75 -17.58 -0.57
CA ARG A 37 0.66 -19.04 -0.72
C ARG A 37 0.93 -19.48 -2.16
N SER A 38 0.40 -18.77 -3.14
CA SER A 38 0.65 -19.03 -4.56
C SER A 38 2.12 -18.83 -4.93
N HIS A 39 2.74 -17.72 -4.49
CA HIS A 39 4.17 -17.49 -4.66
C HIS A 39 5.00 -18.59 -4.01
N LEU A 40 4.71 -18.92 -2.74
CA LEU A 40 5.44 -19.96 -2.02
C LEU A 40 5.32 -21.32 -2.68
N ALA A 41 4.12 -21.70 -3.17
CA ALA A 41 3.92 -22.94 -3.91
C ALA A 41 4.76 -22.97 -5.20
N TYR A 42 4.79 -21.87 -5.95
CA TYR A 42 5.57 -21.74 -7.16
C TYR A 42 7.08 -21.88 -6.92
N PHE A 43 7.64 -21.12 -5.97
CA PHE A 43 9.07 -21.17 -5.67
C PHE A 43 9.49 -22.49 -5.00
N TRP A 44 8.64 -23.08 -4.15
CA TRP A 44 8.88 -24.41 -3.58
C TRP A 44 8.98 -25.50 -4.65
N ASN A 45 8.16 -25.43 -5.70
CA ASN A 45 8.20 -26.38 -6.80
C ASN A 45 9.47 -26.23 -7.68
N ARG A 46 10.04 -25.03 -7.73
CA ARG A 46 11.34 -24.79 -8.38
C ARG A 46 12.50 -25.33 -7.55
N GLN A 47 12.37 -25.30 -6.23
CA GLN A 47 13.38 -25.80 -5.31
C GLN A 47 12.78 -26.27 -4.00
N SER A 48 12.77 -27.58 -3.77
CA SER A 48 12.18 -28.17 -2.58
C SER A 48 13.24 -28.45 -1.49
N VAL A 49 14.08 -27.45 -1.20
CA VAL A 49 15.10 -27.52 -0.14
C VAL A 49 14.68 -26.58 0.98
N GLY A 50 14.16 -27.11 2.08
CA GLY A 50 13.66 -26.33 3.22
C GLY A 50 14.62 -25.27 3.73
N LYS A 51 15.92 -25.57 3.74
CA LYS A 51 16.97 -24.63 4.16
C LYS A 51 17.11 -23.38 3.28
N ASN A 52 16.41 -23.28 2.15
CA ASN A 52 16.36 -22.09 1.31
C ASN A 52 15.10 -21.25 1.55
N PHE A 53 14.27 -21.62 2.53
CA PHE A 53 13.04 -20.92 2.86
C PHE A 53 13.02 -20.47 4.32
N VAL A 54 12.41 -19.30 4.53
CA VAL A 54 12.13 -18.71 5.84
C VAL A 54 10.64 -18.37 5.87
N ALA A 55 9.99 -18.59 7.01
CA ALA A 55 8.62 -18.14 7.24
C ALA A 55 8.58 -17.05 8.31
N ILE A 56 7.82 -15.98 8.05
CA ILE A 56 7.46 -14.97 9.04
C ILE A 56 5.94 -14.99 9.17
N THR A 57 5.44 -15.39 10.33
CA THR A 57 4.02 -15.70 10.52
C THR A 57 3.63 -15.73 11.99
N ASP A 58 2.34 -15.61 12.31
CA ASP A 58 1.90 -15.75 13.71
C ASP A 58 1.97 -17.20 14.19
N PRO A 59 2.15 -17.43 15.51
CA PRO A 59 2.03 -18.76 16.09
C PRO A 59 0.66 -19.40 15.81
N GLY A 60 0.66 -20.68 15.46
CA GLY A 60 -0.52 -21.49 15.15
C GLY A 60 -1.02 -21.38 13.70
N SER A 61 -0.32 -20.67 12.81
CA SER A 61 -0.79 -20.43 11.44
C SER A 61 -0.55 -21.62 10.50
N ASP A 62 -1.28 -21.64 9.37
CA ASP A 62 -1.08 -22.61 8.29
C ASP A 62 0.31 -22.52 7.65
N LEU A 63 0.94 -21.34 7.71
CA LEU A 63 2.30 -21.13 7.20
C LEU A 63 3.35 -21.69 8.17
N GLU A 64 3.11 -21.59 9.48
CA GLU A 64 3.97 -22.22 10.48
C GLU A 64 3.96 -23.75 10.31
N ALA A 65 2.77 -24.35 10.24
CA ALA A 65 2.61 -25.78 10.04
C ALA A 65 3.29 -26.26 8.75
N LEU A 66 3.14 -25.49 7.66
CA LEU A 66 3.80 -25.77 6.39
C LEU A 66 5.32 -25.71 6.53
N ALA A 67 5.85 -24.64 7.12
CA ALA A 67 7.28 -24.41 7.28
C ALA A 67 7.94 -25.51 8.12
N ALA A 68 7.29 -25.93 9.21
CA ALA A 68 7.73 -27.05 10.04
C ALA A 68 7.73 -28.37 9.24
N SER A 69 6.66 -28.66 8.50
CA SER A 69 6.56 -29.90 7.70
C SER A 69 7.61 -30.00 6.58
N ARG A 70 8.12 -28.85 6.11
CA ARG A 70 9.06 -28.72 5.01
C ARG A 70 10.50 -28.42 5.45
N ASP A 71 10.77 -28.47 6.76
CA ASP A 71 12.09 -28.19 7.37
C ASP A 71 12.69 -26.85 6.91
N PHE A 72 11.88 -25.79 6.97
CA PHE A 72 12.34 -24.43 6.66
C PHE A 72 13.53 -24.04 7.53
N ARG A 73 14.39 -23.13 7.04
CA ARG A 73 15.62 -22.73 7.74
C ARG A 73 15.32 -22.24 9.16
N PHE A 74 14.32 -21.37 9.29
CA PHE A 74 13.73 -20.97 10.55
C PHE A 74 12.34 -20.38 10.34
N ILE A 75 11.61 -20.25 11.44
CA ILE A 75 10.32 -19.57 11.53
C ILE A 75 10.51 -18.40 12.48
N ALA A 76 10.22 -17.19 12.03
CA ALA A 76 10.16 -16.00 12.88
C ALA A 76 8.70 -15.71 13.22
N HIS A 77 8.38 -15.69 14.50
CA HIS A 77 7.01 -15.47 14.94
C HIS A 77 6.67 -13.98 14.99
N GLY A 78 5.49 -13.66 14.46
CA GLY A 78 4.83 -12.39 14.72
C GLY A 78 4.23 -12.33 16.12
N VAL A 79 3.74 -11.14 16.48
CA VAL A 79 2.96 -10.91 17.69
C VAL A 79 1.49 -10.81 17.27
N PRO A 80 0.60 -11.74 17.66
CA PRO A 80 -0.79 -11.77 17.21
C PRO A 80 -1.56 -10.45 17.38
N GLU A 81 -1.27 -9.70 18.44
CA GLU A 81 -1.90 -8.42 18.78
C GLU A 81 -1.47 -7.28 17.86
N ILE A 82 -0.34 -7.39 17.16
CA ILE A 82 0.15 -6.37 16.22
C ILE A 82 -0.52 -6.59 14.85
N GLY A 83 -1.31 -5.61 14.42
CA GLY A 83 -1.91 -5.59 13.08
C GLY A 83 -0.85 -5.50 11.97
N GLY A 84 -1.15 -6.03 10.78
CA GLY A 84 -0.17 -6.14 9.69
C GLY A 84 0.51 -4.82 9.32
N ARG A 85 -0.25 -3.73 9.17
CA ARG A 85 0.29 -2.39 8.85
C ARG A 85 1.14 -1.74 9.97
N PHE A 86 1.02 -2.24 11.20
CA PHE A 86 1.79 -1.81 12.38
C PHE A 86 2.97 -2.75 12.69
N SER A 87 3.33 -3.63 11.74
CA SER A 87 4.31 -4.70 11.99
C SER A 87 5.72 -4.39 11.48
N ALA A 88 5.97 -3.16 11.01
CA ALA A 88 7.26 -2.78 10.40
C ALA A 88 8.45 -2.96 11.36
N LEU A 89 8.28 -2.59 12.64
CA LEU A 89 9.30 -2.77 13.68
C LEU A 89 9.29 -4.17 14.33
N SER A 90 8.42 -5.07 13.87
CA SER A 90 8.38 -6.46 14.32
C SER A 90 9.26 -7.38 13.46
N ALA A 91 9.19 -8.69 13.70
CA ALA A 91 9.83 -9.69 12.85
C ALA A 91 9.53 -9.52 11.34
N PHE A 92 8.36 -8.98 10.98
CA PHE A 92 7.96 -8.77 9.58
C PHE A 92 8.85 -7.77 8.84
N GLY A 93 9.34 -6.70 9.48
CA GLY A 93 10.31 -5.79 8.86
C GLY A 93 11.75 -6.07 9.29
N MET A 94 11.97 -6.46 10.56
CA MET A 94 13.32 -6.64 11.10
C MET A 94 14.05 -7.86 10.54
N VAL A 95 13.35 -8.97 10.25
CA VAL A 95 14.00 -10.15 9.66
C VAL A 95 14.49 -9.87 8.23
N PRO A 96 13.66 -9.35 7.30
CA PRO A 96 14.15 -8.94 5.99
C PRO A 96 15.23 -7.86 6.06
N GLY A 97 15.07 -6.87 6.96
CA GLY A 97 16.07 -5.82 7.16
C GLY A 97 17.44 -6.38 7.57
N ALA A 98 17.48 -7.23 8.61
CA ALA A 98 18.72 -7.87 9.06
C ALA A 98 19.35 -8.74 7.97
N LEU A 99 18.55 -9.45 7.16
CA LEU A 99 19.05 -10.21 6.01
C LEU A 99 19.66 -9.31 4.91
N MET A 100 19.22 -8.06 4.83
CA MET A 100 19.78 -7.03 3.93
C MET A 100 20.99 -6.29 4.53
N GLY A 101 21.36 -6.58 5.78
CA GLY A 101 22.48 -5.95 6.48
C GLY A 101 22.10 -4.68 7.26
N LEU A 102 20.81 -4.44 7.52
CA LEU A 102 20.36 -3.39 8.42
C LEU A 102 20.81 -3.68 9.85
N ASP A 103 21.29 -2.65 10.56
CA ASP A 103 21.44 -2.70 12.01
C ASP A 103 20.06 -2.52 12.67
N ALA A 104 19.47 -3.64 13.08
CA ALA A 104 18.15 -3.63 13.68
C ALA A 104 18.17 -3.05 15.10
N ASP A 105 19.29 -3.16 15.83
CA ASP A 105 19.37 -2.68 17.21
C ASP A 105 19.36 -1.16 17.23
N ASP A 106 20.15 -0.51 16.38
CA ASP A 106 20.18 0.96 16.27
C ASP A 106 18.83 1.52 15.82
N LEU A 107 18.16 0.88 14.84
CA LEU A 107 16.84 1.31 14.38
C LEU A 107 15.77 1.13 15.47
N LEU A 108 15.79 0.01 16.20
CA LEU A 108 14.84 -0.20 17.30
C LEU A 108 15.11 0.74 18.49
N CYS A 109 16.37 1.12 18.71
CA CYS A 109 16.75 2.11 19.73
C CYS A 109 16.06 3.46 19.47
N THR A 110 16.10 3.98 18.23
CA THR A 110 15.42 5.26 17.92
C THR A 110 13.90 5.15 18.01
N ALA A 111 13.33 3.98 17.72
CA ALA A 111 11.90 3.74 17.92
C ALA A 111 11.51 3.73 19.40
N GLU A 112 12.34 3.15 20.27
CA GLU A 112 12.14 3.16 21.73
C GLU A 112 12.24 4.59 22.29
N GLU A 113 13.23 5.37 21.84
CA GLU A 113 13.35 6.78 22.20
C GLU A 113 12.11 7.59 21.81
N ALA A 114 11.59 7.37 20.60
CA ALA A 114 10.34 7.98 20.16
C ALA A 114 9.14 7.54 21.02
N ALA A 115 9.09 6.27 21.44
CA ALA A 115 8.02 5.77 22.31
C ALA A 115 8.05 6.44 23.69
N ASP A 116 9.23 6.68 24.25
CA ASP A 116 9.39 7.40 25.51
C ASP A 116 8.97 8.88 25.38
N MET A 117 9.35 9.55 24.28
CA MET A 117 8.96 10.93 23.98
C MET A 117 7.48 11.11 23.67
N LEU A 118 6.78 10.04 23.31
CA LEU A 118 5.33 9.99 23.05
C LEU A 118 4.59 9.23 24.15
N GLY A 119 5.18 9.19 25.34
CA GLY A 119 4.61 8.53 26.51
C GLY A 119 3.40 9.29 27.09
N ARG A 120 2.58 8.57 27.85
CA ARG A 120 1.36 9.09 28.51
C ARG A 120 1.57 10.31 29.42
N ASP A 121 2.78 10.47 29.94
CA ASP A 121 3.14 11.50 30.92
C ASP A 121 3.65 12.79 30.25
N VAL A 122 3.72 12.81 28.91
CA VAL A 122 4.09 13.96 28.09
C VAL A 122 2.86 14.84 27.83
N ALA A 123 2.99 16.14 28.05
CA ALA A 123 1.91 17.11 27.81
C ALA A 123 1.55 17.14 26.31
N VAL A 124 0.28 17.34 25.98
CA VAL A 124 -0.21 17.30 24.58
C VAL A 124 0.49 18.36 23.71
N GLU A 125 0.84 19.50 24.30
CA GLU A 125 1.56 20.61 23.66
C GLU A 125 3.01 20.28 23.30
N ASP A 126 3.58 19.21 23.86
CA ASP A 126 4.93 18.71 23.55
C ASP A 126 4.88 17.33 22.86
N HIS A 127 3.69 16.76 22.69
CA HIS A 127 3.50 15.40 22.18
C HIS A 127 3.27 15.40 20.66
N LEU A 128 4.35 15.26 19.88
CA LEU A 128 4.31 15.37 18.41
C LEU A 128 3.31 14.40 17.74
N GLY A 129 3.23 13.15 18.22
CA GLY A 129 2.25 12.17 17.72
C GLY A 129 0.78 12.61 17.88
N CYS A 130 0.43 13.19 19.04
CA CYS A 130 -0.90 13.76 19.27
C CYS A 130 -1.17 14.96 18.35
N GLN A 131 -0.19 15.84 18.20
CA GLN A 131 -0.32 17.03 17.35
C GLN A 131 -0.48 16.68 15.88
N LEU A 132 0.37 15.80 15.36
CA LEU A 132 0.31 15.36 13.97
C LEU A 132 -1.01 14.63 13.68
N GLY A 133 -1.41 13.69 14.53
CA GLY A 133 -2.67 12.96 14.37
C GLY A 133 -3.90 13.87 14.43
N ALA A 134 -3.93 14.81 15.38
CA ALA A 134 -5.01 15.79 15.49
C ALA A 134 -5.04 16.72 14.27
N LEU A 135 -3.88 17.21 13.81
CA LEU A 135 -3.77 18.05 12.62
C LEU A 135 -4.30 17.33 11.38
N MET A 136 -3.89 16.08 11.13
CA MET A 136 -4.37 15.27 10.00
C MET A 136 -5.89 15.13 10.03
N ALA A 137 -6.47 14.77 11.17
CA ALA A 137 -7.90 14.56 11.31
C ALA A 137 -8.71 15.86 11.16
N VAL A 138 -8.28 16.94 11.83
CA VAL A 138 -8.97 18.24 11.79
C VAL A 138 -8.84 18.85 10.39
N ALA A 139 -7.68 18.76 9.74
CA ALA A 139 -7.49 19.20 8.37
C ALA A 139 -8.46 18.48 7.42
N ALA A 140 -8.58 17.15 7.52
CA ALA A 140 -9.52 16.36 6.73
C ALA A 140 -10.99 16.77 6.97
N GLN A 141 -11.39 16.99 8.23
CA GLN A 141 -12.73 17.49 8.58
C GLN A 141 -13.03 18.89 8.00
N HIS A 142 -12.00 19.69 7.74
CA HIS A 142 -12.11 21.01 7.12
C HIS A 142 -11.79 21.01 5.61
N GLY A 143 -11.86 19.84 4.97
CA GLY A 143 -11.73 19.70 3.52
C GLY A 143 -10.31 19.50 3.00
N ARG A 144 -9.28 19.51 3.87
CA ARG A 144 -7.89 19.18 3.52
C ARG A 144 -7.60 17.70 3.79
N ASP A 145 -8.27 16.84 3.04
CA ASP A 145 -8.24 15.39 3.20
C ASP A 145 -7.17 14.69 2.35
N LYS A 146 -6.36 15.43 1.57
CA LYS A 146 -5.22 14.88 0.81
C LYS A 146 -3.90 15.19 1.51
N LEU A 147 -3.35 14.21 2.22
CA LEU A 147 -2.05 14.32 2.88
C LEU A 147 -0.94 14.04 1.87
N THR A 148 -0.29 15.09 1.38
CA THR A 148 0.69 15.00 0.29
C THR A 148 2.10 14.90 0.85
N PHE A 149 2.78 13.81 0.53
CA PHE A 149 4.13 13.52 1.02
C PHE A 149 5.20 13.97 0.02
N LEU A 150 6.12 14.79 0.50
CA LEU A 150 7.37 15.16 -0.16
C LEU A 150 8.50 14.52 0.64
N ILE A 151 9.13 13.49 0.08
CA ILE A 151 10.08 12.65 0.81
C ILE A 151 11.43 12.74 0.10
N GLU A 152 12.48 13.03 0.86
CA GLU A 152 13.85 13.03 0.37
C GLU A 152 14.25 11.66 -0.20
N GLU A 153 15.04 11.65 -1.28
CA GLU A 153 15.73 10.44 -1.73
C GLU A 153 16.99 10.23 -0.87
N PRO A 154 17.18 9.06 -0.21
CA PRO A 154 16.72 7.73 -0.61
C PRO A 154 15.50 7.17 0.16
N LEU A 155 14.77 8.00 0.90
CA LEU A 155 13.69 7.59 1.81
C LEU A 155 12.36 7.33 1.09
N ALA A 156 12.28 7.49 -0.24
CA ALA A 156 11.04 7.41 -1.00
C ALA A 156 10.22 6.12 -0.75
N ALA A 157 10.88 4.99 -0.46
CA ALA A 157 10.23 3.72 -0.13
C ALA A 157 9.33 3.80 1.13
N PHE A 158 9.65 4.71 2.07
CA PHE A 158 8.83 4.99 3.24
C PHE A 158 7.41 5.44 2.87
N GLY A 159 7.28 6.15 1.74
CA GLY A 159 5.99 6.61 1.21
C GLY A 159 4.99 5.47 1.02
N GLY A 160 5.42 4.32 0.50
CA GLY A 160 4.54 3.16 0.31
C GLY A 160 4.03 2.56 1.62
N TRP A 161 4.85 2.55 2.67
CA TRP A 161 4.45 2.06 3.99
C TRP A 161 3.49 3.04 4.68
N VAL A 162 3.81 4.33 4.71
CA VAL A 162 2.94 5.33 5.38
C VAL A 162 1.60 5.49 4.66
N GLU A 163 1.59 5.32 3.33
CA GLU A 163 0.37 5.25 2.53
C GLU A 163 -0.55 4.12 3.02
N GLN A 164 -0.03 2.91 3.16
CA GLN A 164 -0.77 1.78 3.70
C GLN A 164 -1.29 2.06 5.11
N LEU A 165 -0.41 2.53 5.99
CA LEU A 165 -0.74 2.79 7.38
C LEU A 165 -1.94 3.74 7.50
N ILE A 166 -1.89 4.88 6.82
CA ILE A 166 -2.92 5.92 6.90
C ILE A 166 -4.20 5.51 6.20
N ALA A 167 -4.10 5.00 4.96
CA ALA A 167 -5.28 4.67 4.17
C ALA A 167 -6.10 3.55 4.82
N GLU A 168 -5.46 2.48 5.26
CA GLU A 168 -6.17 1.33 5.85
C GLU A 168 -6.69 1.63 7.26
N SER A 169 -5.96 2.46 8.03
CA SER A 169 -6.41 2.83 9.37
C SER A 169 -7.56 3.84 9.33
N THR A 170 -7.52 4.82 8.43
CA THR A 170 -8.48 5.94 8.46
C THR A 170 -9.67 5.79 7.52
N GLY A 171 -9.55 4.99 6.45
CA GLY A 171 -10.54 4.91 5.39
C GLY A 171 -11.75 4.05 5.69
N LYS A 172 -12.64 4.52 6.59
CA LYS A 172 -13.80 3.75 7.09
C LYS A 172 -15.02 4.63 7.28
N HIS A 173 -16.21 4.04 7.19
CA HIS A 173 -17.47 4.70 7.52
C HIS A 173 -17.71 6.06 6.80
N GLY A 174 -17.19 6.21 5.58
CA GLY A 174 -17.33 7.43 4.79
C GLY A 174 -16.36 8.56 5.17
N VAL A 175 -15.43 8.32 6.08
CA VAL A 175 -14.35 9.26 6.45
C VAL A 175 -12.98 8.66 6.13
N GLY A 176 -11.95 9.49 6.11
CA GLY A 176 -10.57 9.04 5.91
C GLY A 176 -9.66 10.15 5.41
N VAL A 177 -8.37 9.89 5.48
CA VAL A 177 -7.31 10.73 4.93
C VAL A 177 -6.73 10.01 3.72
N LEU A 178 -6.64 10.70 2.59
CA LEU A 178 -5.99 10.19 1.39
C LEU A 178 -4.50 10.53 1.42
N PRO A 179 -3.60 9.57 1.69
CA PRO A 179 -2.18 9.77 1.46
C PRO A 179 -1.92 9.90 -0.05
N VAL A 180 -1.14 10.92 -0.43
CA VAL A 180 -0.74 11.19 -1.81
C VAL A 180 0.77 11.18 -1.86
N VAL A 181 1.32 10.14 -2.48
CA VAL A 181 2.77 9.91 -2.60
C VAL A 181 3.21 10.08 -4.06
N GLY A 182 4.42 10.60 -4.25
CA GLY A 182 5.06 10.73 -5.57
C GLY A 182 4.47 11.82 -6.46
N GLU A 183 3.63 12.71 -5.93
CA GLU A 183 3.24 13.93 -6.63
C GLU A 183 4.24 15.06 -6.31
N PRO A 184 4.67 15.86 -7.30
CA PRO A 184 5.47 17.05 -7.03
C PRO A 184 4.65 18.09 -6.27
N ALA A 185 5.33 18.95 -5.51
CA ALA A 185 4.72 19.98 -4.69
C ALA A 185 3.83 20.98 -5.46
N ASP A 186 4.09 21.17 -6.76
CA ASP A 186 3.32 22.04 -7.66
C ASP A 186 2.08 21.35 -8.28
N SER A 187 1.76 20.14 -7.84
CA SER A 187 0.56 19.42 -8.27
C SER A 187 -0.71 20.21 -7.93
N PRO A 188 -1.78 20.08 -8.73
CA PRO A 188 -3.01 20.86 -8.55
C PRO A 188 -3.69 20.53 -7.22
N ASP A 189 -4.80 21.21 -6.92
CA ASP A 189 -5.64 20.93 -5.75
C ASP A 189 -5.02 21.33 -4.38
N ALA A 190 -4.16 22.35 -4.36
CA ALA A 190 -3.50 22.84 -3.14
C ALA A 190 -4.47 23.24 -2.00
N GLU A 191 -5.70 23.62 -2.33
CA GLU A 191 -6.74 24.00 -1.37
C GLU A 191 -7.25 22.81 -0.52
N HIS A 192 -7.16 21.58 -1.03
CA HIS A 192 -7.57 20.36 -0.32
C HIS A 192 -6.37 19.55 0.21
N ARG A 193 -5.16 20.12 0.18
CA ARG A 193 -3.93 19.45 0.63
C ARG A 193 -3.45 19.90 2.00
N LEU A 194 -2.84 18.96 2.71
CA LEU A 194 -1.90 19.19 3.81
C LEU A 194 -0.57 18.54 3.38
N TYR A 195 0.51 19.31 3.37
CA TYR A 195 1.82 18.83 2.93
C TYR A 195 2.63 18.27 4.10
N VAL A 196 3.37 17.21 3.85
CA VAL A 196 4.30 16.63 4.81
C VAL A 196 5.65 16.45 4.13
N VAL A 197 6.65 17.14 4.65
CA VAL A 197 8.04 17.08 4.19
C VAL A 197 8.80 16.15 5.14
N ILE A 198 9.46 15.13 4.58
CA ILE A 198 10.27 14.17 5.34
C ILE A 198 11.70 14.21 4.79
N GLY A 199 12.66 14.53 5.66
CA GLY A 199 14.06 14.75 5.28
C GLY A 199 14.31 16.15 4.71
N ASP A 200 15.45 16.31 4.02
CA ASP A 200 15.87 17.57 3.40
C ASP A 200 15.42 17.64 1.93
N VAL A 201 14.18 18.06 1.71
CA VAL A 201 13.62 18.25 0.37
C VAL A 201 13.91 19.68 -0.12
N ASP A 202 14.50 19.81 -1.32
CA ASP A 202 14.73 21.11 -1.94
C ASP A 202 13.39 21.78 -2.34
N LEU A 203 13.00 22.80 -1.59
CA LEU A 203 11.80 23.61 -1.82
C LEU A 203 12.13 25.01 -2.37
N SER A 204 13.38 25.26 -2.79
CA SER A 204 13.84 26.58 -3.25
C SER A 204 13.03 27.14 -4.43
N SER A 205 12.45 26.25 -5.25
CA SER A 205 11.60 26.62 -6.39
C SER A 205 10.30 27.34 -6.00
N PHE A 206 9.88 27.26 -4.73
CA PHE A 206 8.67 27.92 -4.22
C PHE A 206 8.94 29.32 -3.65
N GLY A 207 10.19 29.77 -3.60
CA GLY A 207 10.55 31.11 -3.11
C GLY A 207 10.22 31.32 -1.62
N GLU A 208 10.12 32.59 -1.21
CA GLU A 208 9.88 32.96 0.20
C GLU A 208 8.47 32.58 0.70
N ASP A 209 7.51 32.41 -0.22
CA ASP A 209 6.11 32.07 0.11
C ASP A 209 5.94 30.59 0.53
N GLY A 210 6.94 29.75 0.23
CA GLY A 210 6.94 28.32 0.58
C GLY A 210 5.89 27.49 -0.17
N LEU A 211 5.58 26.30 0.36
CA LEU A 211 4.60 25.39 -0.24
C LEU A 211 3.22 26.05 -0.39
N PRO A 212 2.43 25.67 -1.42
CA PRO A 212 1.15 26.33 -1.74
C PRO A 212 0.03 26.06 -0.73
N GLY A 213 0.30 25.33 0.35
CA GLY A 213 -0.64 25.01 1.42
C GLY A 213 0.08 24.78 2.75
N PRO A 214 -0.69 24.53 3.84
CA PRO A 214 -0.11 24.25 5.15
C PRO A 214 0.80 23.01 5.06
N SER A 215 1.90 23.04 5.80
CA SER A 215 2.90 21.97 5.77
C SER A 215 3.41 21.61 7.17
N VAL A 216 3.83 20.35 7.31
CA VAL A 216 4.59 19.82 8.45
C VAL A 216 5.94 19.36 7.94
N HIS A 217 7.00 19.62 8.68
CA HIS A 217 8.38 19.26 8.33
C HIS A 217 8.93 18.32 9.40
N LEU A 218 9.36 17.14 8.98
CA LEU A 218 9.89 16.09 9.84
C LEU A 218 11.31 15.75 9.37
N GLY A 219 12.30 16.06 10.21
CA GLY A 219 13.69 15.76 9.91
C GLY A 219 14.00 14.27 10.03
N VAL A 220 14.97 13.82 9.22
CA VAL A 220 15.65 12.53 9.32
C VAL A 220 17.13 12.85 9.13
N GLU A 221 17.94 12.71 10.17
CA GLU A 221 19.36 13.06 10.13
C GLU A 221 20.20 11.85 9.74
N GLU A 222 19.86 10.69 10.30
CA GLU A 222 20.55 9.43 10.09
C GLU A 222 19.58 8.32 9.66
N PRO A 223 20.03 7.28 8.92
CA PRO A 223 19.16 6.20 8.47
C PRO A 223 18.40 5.48 9.60
N GLN A 224 19.00 5.35 10.78
CA GLN A 224 18.37 4.73 11.94
C GLN A 224 17.19 5.54 12.51
N ASP A 225 17.09 6.85 12.25
CA ASP A 225 15.96 7.69 12.70
C ASP A 225 14.63 7.26 12.08
N MET A 226 14.68 6.41 11.04
CA MET A 226 13.49 5.78 10.48
C MET A 226 12.73 4.93 11.50
N GLY A 227 13.39 4.39 12.53
CA GLY A 227 12.72 3.74 13.65
C GLY A 227 11.78 4.68 14.40
N ALA A 228 12.29 5.87 14.77
CA ALA A 228 11.51 6.94 15.37
C ALA A 228 10.36 7.41 14.46
N GLN A 229 10.61 7.58 13.15
CA GLN A 229 9.57 7.95 12.19
C GLN A 229 8.45 6.90 12.13
N VAL A 230 8.80 5.62 12.02
CA VAL A 230 7.79 4.55 11.98
C VAL A 230 6.89 4.61 13.22
N PHE A 231 7.48 4.70 14.42
CA PHE A 231 6.69 4.78 15.65
C PHE A 231 5.82 6.06 15.72
N LEU A 232 6.38 7.22 15.35
CA LEU A 232 5.65 8.48 15.29
C LEU A 232 4.40 8.38 14.41
N TRP A 233 4.53 7.81 13.22
CA TRP A 233 3.43 7.69 12.26
C TRP A 233 2.38 6.66 12.70
N GLU A 234 2.79 5.56 13.31
CA GLU A 234 1.86 4.59 13.93
C GLU A 234 1.01 5.27 15.02
N PHE A 235 1.64 6.07 15.88
CA PHE A 235 0.95 6.80 16.93
C PHE A 235 0.03 7.89 16.35
N ALA A 236 0.55 8.74 15.45
CA ALA A 236 -0.21 9.83 14.85
C ALA A 236 -1.43 9.33 14.08
N THR A 237 -1.29 8.24 13.33
CA THR A 237 -2.40 7.61 12.61
C THR A 237 -3.47 7.08 13.57
N THR A 238 -3.05 6.52 14.70
CA THR A 238 -3.97 6.06 15.75
C THR A 238 -4.78 7.23 16.31
N ILE A 239 -4.12 8.34 16.66
CA ILE A 239 -4.78 9.56 17.14
C ILE A 239 -5.72 10.12 16.09
N ALA A 240 -5.31 10.17 14.82
CA ALA A 240 -6.16 10.62 13.72
C ALA A 240 -7.45 9.78 13.62
N GLY A 241 -7.34 8.45 13.73
CA GLY A 241 -8.50 7.56 13.76
C GLY A 241 -9.46 7.86 14.93
N VAL A 242 -8.92 8.08 16.13
CA VAL A 242 -9.72 8.44 17.31
C VAL A 242 -10.46 9.77 17.11
N VAL A 243 -9.77 10.80 16.60
CA VAL A 243 -10.37 12.13 16.34
C VAL A 243 -11.42 12.07 15.23
N LEU A 244 -11.23 11.19 14.23
CA LEU A 244 -12.21 10.93 13.18
C LEU A 244 -13.40 10.05 13.65
N GLY A 245 -13.36 9.51 14.88
CA GLY A 245 -14.44 8.69 15.44
C GLY A 245 -14.51 7.28 14.87
N ILE A 246 -13.36 6.71 14.46
CA ILE A 246 -13.25 5.38 13.85
C ILE A 246 -12.22 4.53 14.59
N ASN A 247 -12.27 3.22 14.39
CA ASN A 247 -11.26 2.30 14.90
C ASN A 247 -10.06 2.22 13.93
N PRO A 248 -8.85 2.68 14.32
CA PRO A 248 -7.69 2.63 13.43
C PRO A 248 -7.14 1.21 13.25
N PHE A 249 -7.56 0.23 14.05
CA PHE A 249 -6.97 -1.11 14.10
C PHE A 249 -7.75 -2.20 13.34
N ASP A 250 -9.00 -1.95 12.91
CA ASP A 250 -9.77 -2.90 12.10
C ASP A 250 -9.69 -2.60 10.59
N GLN A 251 -10.38 -3.40 9.77
CA GLN A 251 -10.44 -3.29 8.31
C GLN A 251 -11.69 -4.01 7.75
N PRO A 252 -12.90 -3.46 7.96
CA PRO A 252 -14.14 -4.16 7.63
C PRO A 252 -14.38 -4.34 6.12
N ASP A 253 -13.78 -3.50 5.27
CA ASP A 253 -14.16 -3.40 3.85
C ASP A 253 -13.23 -4.16 2.90
N VAL A 254 -12.23 -4.88 3.41
CA VAL A 254 -11.30 -5.67 2.58
C VAL A 254 -11.82 -7.07 2.24
N GLU A 255 -12.68 -7.65 3.07
CA GLU A 255 -13.15 -9.04 2.90
C GLU A 255 -14.12 -9.20 1.73
N SER A 256 -14.90 -8.16 1.39
CA SER A 256 -15.85 -8.19 0.28
C SER A 256 -15.17 -8.47 -1.06
N ALA A 257 -14.04 -7.82 -1.32
CA ALA A 257 -13.24 -8.03 -2.54
C ALA A 257 -12.63 -9.44 -2.57
N LYS A 258 -12.16 -9.97 -1.44
CA LYS A 258 -11.65 -11.35 -1.35
C LYS A 258 -12.73 -12.39 -1.65
N LEU A 259 -13.93 -12.19 -1.11
CA LEU A 259 -15.08 -13.07 -1.37
C LEU A 259 -15.50 -13.01 -2.84
N ALA A 260 -15.57 -11.81 -3.42
CA ALA A 260 -15.89 -11.63 -4.83
C ALA A 260 -14.86 -12.32 -5.74
N ALA A 261 -13.56 -12.10 -5.50
CA ALA A 261 -12.49 -12.73 -6.26
C ALA A 261 -12.54 -14.27 -6.19
N ARG A 262 -12.75 -14.84 -4.99
CA ARG A 262 -12.92 -16.29 -4.82
C ARG A 262 -14.12 -16.82 -5.59
N GLY A 263 -15.26 -16.11 -5.56
CA GLY A 263 -16.44 -16.49 -6.32
C GLY A 263 -16.22 -16.47 -7.83
N ILE A 264 -15.42 -15.53 -8.34
CA ILE A 264 -15.04 -15.45 -9.75
C ILE A 264 -14.12 -16.61 -10.14
N LEU A 265 -13.13 -16.95 -9.31
CA LEU A 265 -12.27 -18.13 -9.52
C LEU A 265 -13.08 -19.43 -9.62
N THR A 266 -14.13 -19.58 -8.81
CA THR A 266 -14.96 -20.80 -8.83
C THR A 266 -15.95 -20.83 -9.99
N ASN A 267 -16.58 -19.69 -10.32
CA ASN A 267 -17.71 -19.65 -11.24
C ASN A 267 -17.34 -19.19 -12.66
N ARG A 268 -16.12 -18.69 -12.89
CA ARG A 268 -15.65 -18.15 -14.17
C ARG A 268 -16.61 -17.12 -14.76
N SER A 269 -16.81 -16.03 -14.03
CA SER A 269 -17.68 -14.92 -14.45
C SER A 269 -17.08 -14.15 -15.63
N GLU A 270 -17.94 -13.52 -16.43
CA GLU A 270 -17.50 -12.64 -17.52
C GLU A 270 -16.81 -11.38 -16.98
N ALA A 271 -15.81 -10.91 -17.72
CA ALA A 271 -15.06 -9.71 -17.36
C ALA A 271 -15.96 -8.46 -17.44
N PRO A 272 -15.77 -7.47 -16.55
CA PRO A 272 -16.50 -6.20 -16.61
C PRO A 272 -16.24 -5.44 -17.91
N GLU A 273 -17.28 -4.82 -18.47
CA GLU A 273 -17.15 -3.95 -19.65
C GLU A 273 -16.33 -2.69 -19.35
N GLU A 274 -15.54 -2.26 -20.34
CA GLU A 274 -14.80 -1.01 -20.31
C GLU A 274 -15.74 0.19 -20.54
N THR A 275 -15.63 1.19 -19.67
CA THR A 275 -16.46 2.41 -19.73
C THR A 275 -15.83 3.50 -20.61
N GLY A 276 -14.52 3.40 -20.88
CA GLY A 276 -13.73 4.43 -21.56
C GLY A 276 -13.26 5.53 -20.61
N LEU A 277 -12.02 6.01 -20.82
CA LEU A 277 -11.35 6.95 -19.91
C LEU A 277 -12.09 8.28 -19.78
N GLN A 278 -12.54 8.88 -20.88
CA GLN A 278 -13.21 10.18 -20.88
C GLN A 278 -14.51 10.17 -20.08
N GLN A 279 -15.27 9.07 -20.16
CA GLN A 279 -16.50 8.92 -19.38
C GLN A 279 -16.20 8.79 -17.88
N ALA A 280 -15.14 8.06 -17.50
CA ALA A 280 -14.71 7.96 -16.11
C ALA A 280 -14.26 9.33 -15.56
N LEU A 281 -13.41 10.05 -16.30
CA LEU A 281 -12.93 11.39 -15.89
C LEU A 281 -14.06 12.42 -15.79
N GLY A 282 -15.10 12.29 -16.62
CA GLY A 282 -16.30 13.14 -16.54
C GLY A 282 -17.10 13.01 -15.24
N GLN A 283 -16.77 12.06 -14.37
CA GLN A 283 -17.38 11.88 -13.04
C GLN A 283 -16.65 12.65 -11.93
N LEU A 284 -15.51 13.27 -12.22
CA LEU A 284 -14.76 14.08 -11.26
C LEU A 284 -15.51 15.37 -10.93
N ARG A 285 -15.48 15.73 -9.65
CA ARG A 285 -16.02 16.96 -9.05
C ARG A 285 -14.87 17.73 -8.39
N PRO A 286 -15.02 19.05 -8.16
CA PRO A 286 -14.02 19.82 -7.42
C PRO A 286 -13.67 19.19 -6.06
N GLY A 287 -12.38 19.01 -5.79
CA GLY A 287 -11.84 18.37 -4.59
C GLY A 287 -12.00 16.84 -4.51
N ASP A 288 -12.47 16.19 -5.57
CA ASP A 288 -12.28 14.74 -5.73
C ASP A 288 -10.80 14.42 -5.98
N ALA A 289 -10.42 13.17 -5.79
CA ALA A 289 -9.17 12.61 -6.28
C ALA A 289 -9.41 11.56 -7.37
N LEU A 290 -8.46 11.42 -8.29
CA LEU A 290 -8.41 10.32 -9.25
C LEU A 290 -7.52 9.19 -8.69
N VAL A 291 -8.10 8.02 -8.50
CA VAL A 291 -7.38 6.83 -8.02
C VAL A 291 -7.19 5.86 -9.17
N ILE A 292 -5.95 5.50 -9.47
CA ILE A 292 -5.63 4.52 -10.52
C ILE A 292 -5.23 3.20 -9.85
N GLY A 293 -6.02 2.15 -10.06
CA GLY A 293 -5.69 0.78 -9.66
C GLY A 293 -5.29 -0.06 -10.87
N ALA A 294 -4.05 -0.52 -10.93
CA ALA A 294 -3.51 -1.19 -12.11
C ALA A 294 -3.13 -2.64 -11.84
N PHE A 295 -3.87 -3.60 -12.40
CA PHE A 295 -3.50 -5.02 -12.39
C PHE A 295 -2.69 -5.33 -13.65
N VAL A 296 -1.43 -4.95 -13.58
CA VAL A 296 -0.50 -4.96 -14.70
C VAL A 296 0.85 -5.45 -14.25
N ASP A 297 1.70 -5.74 -15.22
CA ASP A 297 3.12 -5.89 -14.99
C ASP A 297 3.70 -4.62 -14.32
N PRO A 298 4.32 -4.72 -13.12
CA PRO A 298 4.90 -3.58 -12.42
C PRO A 298 6.00 -2.83 -13.21
N VAL A 299 6.54 -3.41 -14.27
CA VAL A 299 7.50 -2.72 -15.16
C VAL A 299 6.88 -1.48 -15.81
N LEU A 300 5.55 -1.42 -15.93
CA LEU A 300 4.81 -0.29 -16.50
C LEU A 300 4.55 0.83 -15.49
N GLU A 301 4.98 0.68 -14.23
CA GLU A 301 4.76 1.68 -13.19
C GLU A 301 5.30 3.07 -13.59
N PRO A 302 6.50 3.24 -14.18
CA PRO A 302 6.98 4.56 -14.60
C PRO A 302 6.06 5.25 -15.62
N GLU A 303 5.57 4.53 -16.63
CA GLU A 303 4.66 5.08 -17.64
C GLU A 303 3.27 5.40 -17.05
N LEU A 304 2.80 4.58 -16.12
CA LEU A 304 1.57 4.82 -15.37
C LEU A 304 1.69 6.02 -14.44
N GLN A 305 2.85 6.22 -13.80
CA GLN A 305 3.14 7.40 -12.99
C GLN A 305 3.12 8.67 -13.86
N ALA A 306 3.74 8.65 -15.03
CA ALA A 306 3.68 9.77 -15.98
C ALA A 306 2.23 10.09 -16.39
N SER A 307 1.45 9.05 -16.71
CA SER A 307 0.03 9.18 -17.09
C SER A 307 -0.82 9.72 -15.93
N ARG A 308 -0.58 9.22 -14.71
CA ARG A 308 -1.22 9.70 -13.49
C ARG A 308 -1.01 11.21 -13.33
N LEU A 309 0.23 11.67 -13.38
CA LEU A 309 0.57 13.08 -13.17
C LEU A 309 -0.01 13.99 -14.26
N ALA A 310 0.04 13.56 -15.52
CA ALA A 310 -0.56 14.28 -16.64
C ALA A 310 -2.08 14.43 -16.46
N LEU A 311 -2.77 13.35 -16.10
CA LEU A 311 -4.21 13.35 -15.83
C LEU A 311 -4.58 14.22 -14.64
N GLY A 312 -3.79 14.18 -13.56
CA GLY A 312 -3.97 15.05 -12.40
C GLY A 312 -3.94 16.53 -12.79
N ARG A 313 -2.91 16.95 -13.54
CA ARG A 313 -2.80 18.33 -14.05
C ARG A 313 -3.94 18.70 -14.99
N ALA A 314 -4.31 17.81 -15.90
CA ALA A 314 -5.39 18.06 -16.86
C ALA A 314 -6.76 18.19 -16.19
N CYS A 315 -7.02 17.40 -15.14
CA CYS A 315 -8.29 17.38 -14.43
C CYS A 315 -8.32 18.35 -13.24
N GLY A 316 -7.17 18.87 -12.80
CA GLY A 316 -7.06 19.77 -11.65
C GLY A 316 -7.29 19.09 -10.31
N VAL A 317 -6.97 17.80 -10.17
CA VAL A 317 -7.23 16.99 -8.96
C VAL A 317 -5.98 16.26 -8.49
N ALA A 318 -5.96 15.91 -7.20
CA ALA A 318 -4.97 14.99 -6.65
C ALA A 318 -5.12 13.57 -7.23
N THR A 319 -4.02 12.83 -7.32
CA THR A 319 -3.99 11.51 -7.95
C THR A 319 -3.17 10.48 -7.18
N THR A 320 -3.59 9.22 -7.21
CA THR A 320 -2.83 8.08 -6.64
C THR A 320 -2.73 6.94 -7.65
N LEU A 321 -1.69 6.11 -7.53
CA LEU A 321 -1.49 4.90 -8.33
C LEU A 321 -1.17 3.74 -7.40
N GLY A 322 -1.95 2.66 -7.50
CA GLY A 322 -1.69 1.39 -6.84
C GLY A 322 -1.50 0.27 -7.86
N ILE A 323 -0.40 -0.47 -7.75
CA ILE A 323 -0.21 -1.71 -8.52
C ILE A 323 -0.89 -2.86 -7.79
N GLY A 324 -1.71 -3.62 -8.52
CA GLY A 324 -2.47 -4.76 -8.02
C GLY A 324 -1.63 -6.04 -7.98
N PRO A 325 -1.92 -6.97 -7.05
CA PRO A 325 -2.94 -6.88 -6.01
C PRO A 325 -2.45 -6.18 -4.74
N ARG A 326 -1.21 -5.66 -4.69
CA ARG A 326 -0.63 -4.98 -3.50
C ARG A 326 -1.59 -3.96 -2.89
N PHE A 327 -2.15 -3.07 -3.71
CA PHE A 327 -3.03 -2.01 -3.19
C PHE A 327 -4.32 -2.53 -2.53
N LEU A 328 -4.75 -3.77 -2.82
CA LEU A 328 -5.91 -4.38 -2.16
C LEU A 328 -5.70 -4.56 -0.66
N HIS A 329 -4.44 -4.75 -0.24
CA HIS A 329 -4.03 -4.91 1.15
C HIS A 329 -3.41 -3.64 1.74
N SER A 330 -3.38 -2.53 0.98
CA SER A 330 -2.97 -1.22 1.50
C SER A 330 -4.10 -0.20 1.44
N THR A 331 -4.31 0.43 0.29
CA THR A 331 -5.27 1.53 0.11
C THR A 331 -6.70 1.05 -0.18
N GLY A 332 -6.88 -0.24 -0.45
CA GLY A 332 -8.18 -0.84 -0.81
C GLY A 332 -9.28 -0.60 0.22
N GLN A 333 -8.95 -0.55 1.51
CA GLN A 333 -9.86 -0.19 2.59
C GLN A 333 -10.37 1.25 2.43
N LEU A 334 -9.49 2.23 2.17
CA LEU A 334 -9.88 3.61 1.89
C LEU A 334 -10.74 3.74 0.64
N HIS A 335 -10.39 3.04 -0.44
CA HIS A 335 -11.16 3.12 -1.69
C HIS A 335 -12.62 2.67 -1.50
N LYS A 336 -12.85 1.69 -0.62
CA LYS A 336 -14.17 1.09 -0.36
C LYS A 336 -14.90 1.77 0.81
N GLY A 337 -14.25 1.91 1.96
CA GLY A 337 -14.83 2.44 3.20
C GLY A 337 -14.66 3.94 3.41
N GLY A 338 -13.77 4.59 2.65
CA GLY A 338 -13.44 6.01 2.79
C GLY A 338 -14.51 6.97 2.24
N PRO A 339 -14.20 8.27 2.12
CA PRO A 339 -15.16 9.28 1.64
C PRO A 339 -15.57 9.04 0.18
N ASP A 340 -16.76 9.52 -0.21
CA ASP A 340 -17.15 9.61 -1.63
C ASP A 340 -16.51 10.84 -2.29
N ARG A 341 -15.17 10.92 -2.26
CA ARG A 341 -14.39 11.97 -2.91
C ARG A 341 -13.32 11.42 -3.84
N MET A 342 -13.59 10.24 -4.41
CA MET A 342 -12.66 9.52 -5.28
C MET A 342 -13.40 9.01 -6.52
N VAL A 343 -12.78 9.17 -7.68
CA VAL A 343 -13.13 8.44 -8.90
C VAL A 343 -12.04 7.38 -9.11
N PHE A 344 -12.46 6.12 -9.11
CA PHE A 344 -11.55 4.98 -9.25
C PHE A 344 -11.52 4.51 -10.70
N VAL A 345 -10.33 4.51 -11.30
CA VAL A 345 -10.06 4.00 -12.63
C VAL A 345 -9.22 2.74 -12.49
N GLN A 346 -9.76 1.61 -12.97
CA GLN A 346 -9.09 0.34 -12.97
C GLN A 346 -8.59 0.01 -14.38
N VAL A 347 -7.34 -0.42 -14.50
CA VAL A 347 -6.78 -1.00 -15.72
C VAL A 347 -6.26 -2.40 -15.44
N VAL A 348 -6.37 -3.28 -16.42
CA VAL A 348 -5.89 -4.66 -16.34
C VAL A 348 -5.17 -4.98 -17.64
N SER A 349 -3.94 -5.47 -17.57
CA SER A 349 -3.23 -5.93 -18.76
C SER A 349 -3.64 -7.36 -19.11
N ASN A 350 -3.59 -7.68 -20.39
CA ASN A 350 -3.64 -9.06 -20.86
C ASN A 350 -2.33 -9.79 -20.48
N ASP A 351 -2.42 -11.10 -20.34
CA ASP A 351 -1.29 -11.99 -20.06
C ASP A 351 -0.77 -12.62 -21.35
N GLU A 352 0.45 -12.28 -21.79
CA GLU A 352 1.07 -12.92 -22.96
C GLU A 352 1.36 -14.41 -22.72
N ALA A 353 1.74 -14.74 -21.49
CA ALA A 353 1.99 -16.09 -21.03
C ALA A 353 1.47 -16.22 -19.60
N ASP A 354 0.72 -17.29 -19.34
CA ASP A 354 0.17 -17.57 -18.03
C ASP A 354 1.04 -18.59 -17.26
N VAL A 355 0.97 -18.55 -15.93
CA VAL A 355 1.80 -19.35 -15.03
C VAL A 355 0.92 -20.13 -14.07
N ALA A 356 0.99 -21.47 -14.15
CA ALA A 356 0.28 -22.34 -13.22
C ALA A 356 0.79 -22.19 -11.78
N ILE A 357 -0.12 -22.25 -10.80
CA ILE A 357 0.21 -22.30 -9.38
C ILE A 357 0.20 -23.77 -8.93
N PRO A 358 1.35 -24.33 -8.50
CA PRO A 358 1.40 -25.73 -8.07
C PRO A 358 0.43 -26.04 -6.93
N GLY A 359 -0.46 -27.01 -7.15
CA GLY A 359 -1.45 -27.44 -6.16
C GLY A 359 -2.79 -26.72 -6.23
N GLU A 360 -2.94 -25.70 -7.08
CA GLU A 360 -4.20 -24.99 -7.29
C GLU A 360 -4.86 -25.36 -8.62
N THR A 361 -6.17 -25.12 -8.73
CA THR A 361 -6.93 -25.33 -9.97
C THR A 361 -6.93 -24.11 -10.89
N PHE A 362 -6.24 -23.04 -10.49
CA PHE A 362 -6.16 -21.78 -11.22
C PHE A 362 -4.69 -21.32 -11.36
N SER A 363 -4.44 -20.46 -12.33
CA SER A 363 -3.14 -19.85 -12.61
C SER A 363 -2.96 -18.48 -11.95
N PHE A 364 -1.75 -17.91 -12.06
CA PHE A 364 -1.48 -16.53 -11.64
C PHE A 364 -2.27 -15.51 -12.46
N GLY A 365 -2.43 -15.72 -13.78
CA GLY A 365 -3.25 -14.85 -14.63
C GLY A 365 -4.72 -14.90 -14.23
N GLU A 366 -5.28 -16.11 -14.06
CA GLU A 366 -6.66 -16.28 -13.56
C GLU A 366 -6.83 -15.62 -12.18
N LEU A 367 -5.85 -15.73 -11.29
CA LEU A 367 -5.86 -15.06 -9.98
C LEU A 367 -5.82 -13.53 -10.12
N LYS A 368 -4.94 -12.97 -10.93
CA LYS A 368 -4.84 -11.53 -11.20
C LYS A 368 -6.17 -10.97 -11.70
N HIS A 369 -6.76 -11.60 -12.72
CA HIS A 369 -8.02 -11.16 -13.30
C HIS A 369 -9.18 -11.29 -12.30
N ALA A 370 -9.26 -12.38 -11.54
CA ALA A 370 -10.29 -12.54 -10.52
C ALA A 370 -10.17 -11.50 -9.39
N GLN A 371 -8.95 -11.14 -8.99
CA GLN A 371 -8.70 -10.07 -8.02
C GLN A 371 -9.14 -8.70 -8.55
N ALA A 372 -8.82 -8.40 -9.82
CA ALA A 372 -9.22 -7.15 -10.46
C ALA A 372 -10.75 -7.01 -10.54
N ASP A 373 -11.41 -8.04 -11.04
CA ASP A 373 -12.85 -8.06 -11.23
C ASP A 373 -13.59 -8.08 -9.88
N GLY A 374 -13.07 -8.82 -8.90
CA GLY A 374 -13.60 -8.86 -7.55
C GLY A 374 -13.51 -7.52 -6.82
N ASP A 375 -12.40 -6.80 -6.97
CA ASP A 375 -12.24 -5.45 -6.40
C ASP A 375 -13.20 -4.44 -7.05
N LEU A 376 -13.32 -4.46 -8.38
CA LEU A 376 -14.24 -3.56 -9.09
C LEU A 376 -15.69 -3.83 -8.72
N ALA A 377 -16.07 -5.11 -8.59
CA ALA A 377 -17.40 -5.50 -8.12
C ALA A 377 -17.66 -5.00 -6.69
N ALA A 378 -16.69 -5.14 -5.78
CA ALA A 378 -16.81 -4.68 -4.40
C ALA A 378 -16.93 -3.15 -4.29
N LEU A 379 -16.14 -2.41 -5.07
CA LEU A 379 -16.22 -0.95 -5.17
C LEU A 379 -17.61 -0.49 -5.63
N ARG A 380 -18.11 -1.08 -6.73
CA ARG A 380 -19.44 -0.77 -7.28
C ARG A 380 -20.57 -1.14 -6.32
N ALA A 381 -20.48 -2.29 -5.65
CA ALA A 381 -21.45 -2.71 -4.63
C ALA A 381 -21.48 -1.77 -3.43
N SER A 382 -20.35 -1.11 -3.13
CA SER A 382 -20.22 -0.09 -2.08
C SER A 382 -20.64 1.31 -2.55
N GLY A 383 -21.20 1.43 -3.77
CA GLY A 383 -21.66 2.70 -4.34
C GLY A 383 -20.53 3.64 -4.80
N LYS A 384 -19.30 3.14 -4.95
CA LYS A 384 -18.15 3.95 -5.39
C LYS A 384 -18.19 4.19 -6.91
N ARG A 385 -17.69 5.35 -7.32
CA ARG A 385 -17.52 5.75 -8.72
C ARG A 385 -16.31 5.03 -9.31
N ALA A 386 -16.50 3.76 -9.68
CA ALA A 386 -15.43 2.87 -10.12
C ALA A 386 -15.65 2.31 -11.54
N PHE A 387 -14.64 2.50 -12.39
CA PHE A 387 -14.72 2.25 -13.83
C PHE A 387 -13.54 1.39 -14.31
N ARG A 388 -13.83 0.43 -15.19
CA ARG A 388 -12.78 -0.26 -15.97
C ARG A 388 -12.49 0.58 -17.21
N VAL A 389 -11.22 0.84 -17.48
CA VAL A 389 -10.78 1.53 -18.69
C VAL A 389 -9.69 0.71 -19.39
N SER A 390 -9.50 0.97 -20.68
CA SER A 390 -8.39 0.38 -21.42
C SER A 390 -7.04 0.89 -20.90
N LEU A 391 -6.08 -0.03 -20.76
CA LEU A 391 -4.70 0.32 -20.44
C LEU A 391 -4.08 1.22 -21.53
N GLU A 392 -4.44 1.00 -22.79
CA GLU A 392 -3.95 1.82 -23.91
C GLU A 392 -4.43 3.26 -23.81
N GLU A 393 -5.72 3.48 -23.53
CA GLU A 393 -6.28 4.83 -23.34
C GLU A 393 -5.59 5.56 -22.19
N LEU A 394 -5.35 4.87 -21.07
CA LEU A 394 -4.69 5.44 -19.91
C LEU A 394 -3.25 5.86 -20.24
N LEU A 395 -2.48 4.99 -20.88
CA LEU A 395 -1.08 5.27 -21.25
C LEU A 395 -0.95 6.34 -22.34
N GLN A 396 -1.94 6.48 -23.22
CA GLN A 396 -1.96 7.56 -24.21
C GLN A 396 -2.25 8.92 -23.60
N ALA A 397 -3.04 8.98 -22.53
CA ALA A 397 -3.34 10.23 -21.83
C ALA A 397 -2.11 10.87 -21.13
N GLY A 398 -1.06 10.07 -20.91
CA GLY A 398 0.21 10.53 -20.33
C GLY A 398 1.23 11.09 -21.31
N LYS A 399 0.96 11.05 -22.62
CA LYS A 399 1.92 11.39 -23.68
C LYS A 399 1.77 12.80 -24.23
#